data_AF-A0A2A4MS19-F1
#
_entry.id   AF-A0A2A4MS19-F1
#
_cell.length_a   1.000
_cell.length_b   1.000
_cell.length_c   1.000
_cell.angle_alpha   90.00
_cell.angle_beta   90.00
_cell.angle_gamma   90.00
#
_symmetry.space_group_name_H-M   'P 1'
#
loop_
_entity.id
_entity.type
_entity.pdbx_description
1 polymer ?
#
loop_
_entity_poly.entity_id
_entity_poly.type
_entity_poly.pdbx_seq_one_letter_code
_entity_poly.pdbx_strand_id
1 'polypeptide(L)'
;MLSFKQLAPDPDEAEGSAKIEILGRLIDTRFCVDDVVWFDFQQLCGGPRSAFDYVEIARMYHALLLGNVPQMLSGNEDHARRFISLIDELYDRNVKLVMAAAVPLQELYVGSVLAFEFERTRSRLSEMQSHEYLSREHKP
;
A
#
# COMPACT_ATOMS: atom_id res chain seq x y z
N MET A 1 21.03 4.30 -4.64
CA MET A 1 19.94 3.70 -3.84
C MET A 1 19.40 4.80 -2.93
N LEU A 2 18.40 5.55 -3.39
CA LEU A 2 17.78 6.62 -2.59
C LEU A 2 17.11 5.95 -1.38
N SER A 3 17.57 6.30 -0.18
CA SER A 3 17.11 5.69 1.06
C SER A 3 15.75 6.25 1.43
N PHE A 4 14.80 5.35 1.69
CA PHE A 4 13.42 5.65 2.16
C PHE A 4 13.37 6.65 3.32
N LYS A 5 14.45 6.77 4.10
CA LYS A 5 14.61 7.74 5.19
C LYS A 5 14.51 9.21 4.77
N GLN A 6 14.74 9.54 3.49
CA GLN A 6 14.66 10.94 3.01
C GLN A 6 13.22 11.39 2.71
N LEU A 7 12.26 10.46 2.66
CA LEU A 7 10.84 10.75 2.42
C LEU A 7 10.02 10.72 3.71
N ALA A 8 10.60 10.22 4.81
CA ALA A 8 10.02 10.30 6.13
C ALA A 8 10.58 11.54 6.85
N PRO A 9 9.78 12.24 7.68
CA PRO A 9 10.34 13.22 8.60
C PRO A 9 11.38 12.55 9.52
N ASP A 10 12.27 13.38 10.09
CA ASP A 10 13.48 12.97 10.80
C ASP A 10 13.19 11.77 11.73
N PRO A 11 13.94 10.65 11.66
CA PRO A 11 13.68 9.48 12.50
C PRO A 11 13.73 9.75 14.01
N ASP A 12 14.29 10.89 14.44
CA ASP A 12 14.29 11.35 15.83
C ASP A 12 13.03 12.17 16.21
N GLU A 13 12.22 12.62 15.24
CA GLU A 13 10.86 13.19 15.45
C GLU A 13 9.73 12.16 15.23
N ALA A 14 10.07 10.95 14.77
CA ALA A 14 9.13 9.84 14.63
C ALA A 14 8.83 9.22 16.02
N GLU A 15 7.99 9.89 16.80
CA GLU A 15 7.34 9.25 17.95
C GLU A 15 6.66 7.96 17.46
N GLY A 16 7.02 6.87 18.15
CA GLY A 16 6.93 5.49 17.68
C GLY A 16 5.55 5.02 17.22
N SER A 17 5.57 3.95 16.41
CA SER A 17 4.43 3.16 15.94
C SER A 17 3.05 3.67 16.39
N ALA A 18 2.45 4.57 15.62
CA ALA A 18 1.09 5.02 15.87
C ALA A 18 0.11 3.91 15.49
N LYS A 19 -0.99 3.76 16.23
CA LYS A 19 -2.13 2.94 15.80
C LYS A 19 -3.20 3.86 15.26
N ILE A 20 -3.75 3.51 14.11
CA ILE A 20 -4.91 4.22 13.56
C ILE A 20 -6.15 3.36 13.71
N GLU A 21 -7.31 4.00 13.87
CA GLU A 21 -8.59 3.31 13.89
C GLU A 21 -9.24 3.36 12.51
N ILE A 22 -9.51 2.20 11.93
CA ILE A 22 -10.23 2.04 10.66
C ILE A 22 -11.44 1.16 10.93
N LEU A 23 -12.64 1.74 10.81
CA LEU A 23 -13.92 1.03 10.97
C LEU A 23 -13.99 0.21 12.28
N GLY A 24 -13.56 0.80 13.40
CA GLY A 24 -13.53 0.14 14.71
C GLY A 24 -12.39 -0.85 14.92
N ARG A 25 -11.41 -0.91 14.01
CA ARG A 25 -10.23 -1.78 14.10
C ARG A 25 -8.96 -0.96 14.22
N LEU A 26 -8.14 -1.26 15.21
CA LEU A 26 -6.80 -0.70 15.32
C LEU A 26 -5.85 -1.38 14.32
N ILE A 27 -5.11 -0.58 13.56
CA ILE A 27 -4.06 -1.03 12.63
C ILE A 27 -2.75 -0.38 13.04
N ASP A 28 -1.70 -1.19 13.23
CA ASP A 28 -0.38 -0.68 13.55
C ASP A 28 0.23 0.01 12.32
N THR A 29 0.74 1.22 12.53
CA THR A 29 1.51 1.97 11.54
C THR A 29 2.95 2.07 12.02
N ARG A 30 3.88 2.27 11.08
CA ARG A 30 5.23 2.71 11.42
C ARG A 30 5.27 4.19 11.73
N PHE A 31 4.45 4.94 11.00
CA PHE A 31 4.39 6.38 11.05
C PHE A 31 3.05 6.86 10.49
N CYS A 32 2.50 7.92 11.07
CA CYS A 32 1.28 8.56 10.59
C CYS A 32 1.35 10.03 10.98
N VAL A 33 1.27 10.93 10.00
CA VAL A 33 1.19 12.37 10.22
C VAL A 33 0.25 12.97 9.19
N ASP A 34 -0.64 13.85 9.64
CA ASP A 34 -1.66 14.49 8.81
C ASP A 34 -2.38 13.48 7.90
N ASP A 35 -2.16 13.56 6.60
CA ASP A 35 -2.77 12.76 5.54
C ASP A 35 -1.76 11.84 4.83
N VAL A 36 -0.65 11.51 5.51
CA VAL A 36 0.37 10.53 5.09
C VAL A 36 0.50 9.41 6.11
N VAL A 37 0.52 8.16 5.62
CA VAL A 37 0.62 6.98 6.49
C VAL A 37 1.63 5.96 5.98
N TRP A 38 2.34 5.30 6.90
CA TRP A 38 3.26 4.21 6.58
C TRP A 38 2.85 2.91 7.29
N PHE A 39 2.57 1.88 6.50
CA PHE A 39 2.35 0.51 6.97
C PHE A 39 3.45 -0.46 6.55
N ASP A 40 3.59 -1.54 7.34
CA ASP A 40 4.14 -2.79 6.83
C ASP A 40 3.07 -3.59 6.11
N PHE A 41 3.46 -4.30 5.05
CA PHE A 41 2.57 -5.16 4.26
C PHE A 41 1.72 -6.09 5.12
N GLN A 42 2.30 -6.67 6.18
CA GLN A 42 1.59 -7.60 7.06
C GLN A 42 0.39 -6.95 7.77
N GLN A 43 0.43 -5.65 8.05
CA GLN A 43 -0.66 -4.94 8.74
C GLN A 43 -1.89 -4.79 7.84
N LEU A 44 -1.67 -4.59 6.53
CA LEU A 44 -2.75 -4.43 5.56
C LEU A 44 -3.17 -5.75 4.93
N CYS A 45 -2.22 -6.63 4.60
CA CYS A 45 -2.50 -7.83 3.81
C CYS A 45 -2.44 -9.12 4.62
N GLY A 46 -1.81 -9.15 5.80
CA GLY A 46 -1.67 -10.36 6.63
C GLY A 46 -2.88 -10.66 7.53
N GLY A 47 -3.58 -9.63 7.99
CA GLY A 47 -4.73 -9.75 8.90
C GLY A 47 -6.09 -9.86 8.21
N PRO A 48 -7.19 -9.94 8.99
CA PRO A 48 -8.56 -9.98 8.47
C PRO A 48 -9.03 -8.59 8.03
N ARG A 49 -8.45 -8.08 6.94
CA ARG A 49 -8.91 -6.85 6.28
C ARG A 49 -9.99 -7.16 5.25
N SER A 50 -10.96 -6.26 5.18
CA SER A 50 -12.04 -6.21 4.20
C SER A 50 -11.80 -5.08 3.20
N ALA A 51 -12.52 -5.10 2.07
CA ALA A 51 -12.47 -4.03 1.10
C ALA A 51 -12.81 -2.65 1.71
N PHE A 52 -13.76 -2.60 2.65
CA PHE A 52 -14.15 -1.37 3.33
C PHE A 52 -13.00 -0.75 4.14
N ASP A 53 -12.09 -1.56 4.69
CA ASP A 53 -10.92 -1.01 5.38
C ASP A 53 -10.02 -0.23 4.39
N TYR A 54 -9.85 -0.73 3.16
CA TYR A 54 -9.04 -0.06 2.14
C TYR A 54 -9.70 1.19 1.58
N VAL A 55 -11.03 1.16 1.38
CA VAL A 55 -11.82 2.34 1.01
C VAL A 55 -11.57 3.46 2.03
N GLU A 56 -11.62 3.13 3.32
CA GLU A 56 -11.47 4.12 4.38
C GLU A 56 -10.03 4.65 4.50
N ILE A 57 -9.03 3.76 4.41
CA ILE A 57 -7.62 4.17 4.34
C ILE A 57 -7.39 5.11 3.16
N ALA A 58 -7.87 4.75 1.97
CA ALA A 58 -7.66 5.54 0.76
C ALA A 58 -8.44 6.86 0.76
N ARG A 59 -9.52 6.97 1.54
CA ARG A 59 -10.21 8.24 1.80
C ARG A 59 -9.44 9.15 2.74
N MET A 60 -8.84 8.59 3.80
CA MET A 60 -8.17 9.36 4.85
C MET A 60 -6.82 9.90 4.42
N TYR A 61 -6.08 9.17 3.59
CA TYR A 61 -4.69 9.48 3.30
C TYR A 61 -4.47 9.78 1.81
N HIS A 62 -3.84 10.92 1.52
CA HIS A 62 -3.46 11.25 0.15
C HIS A 62 -2.21 10.50 -0.28
N ALA A 63 -1.36 10.06 0.66
CA ALA A 63 -0.16 9.26 0.38
C ALA A 63 0.00 8.10 1.36
N LEU A 64 0.40 6.95 0.81
CA LEU A 64 0.65 5.73 1.55
C LEU A 64 2.05 5.19 1.24
N LEU A 65 2.81 4.94 2.30
CA LEU A 65 4.07 4.21 2.25
C LEU A 65 3.80 2.75 2.64
N LEU A 66 4.26 1.81 1.82
CA LEU A 66 4.09 0.38 2.06
C LEU A 66 5.44 -0.32 2.11
N GLY A 67 5.84 -0.70 3.32
CA GLY A 67 7.09 -1.41 3.58
C GLY A 67 6.95 -2.93 3.49
N ASN A 68 8.08 -3.60 3.24
CA ASN A 68 8.24 -5.05 3.37
C ASN A 68 7.23 -5.87 2.55
N VAL A 69 6.96 -5.46 1.31
CA VAL A 69 6.09 -6.21 0.41
C VAL A 69 6.83 -7.46 -0.09
N PRO A 70 6.39 -8.67 0.29
CA PRO A 70 7.06 -9.90 -0.11
C PRO A 70 6.72 -10.25 -1.56
N GLN A 71 7.47 -11.17 -2.14
CA GLN A 71 6.99 -11.91 -3.31
C GLN A 71 5.78 -12.77 -2.90
N MET A 72 4.68 -12.66 -3.63
CA MET A 72 3.46 -13.43 -3.39
C MET A 72 3.47 -14.71 -4.23
N LEU A 73 3.64 -15.84 -3.55
CA LEU A 73 3.68 -17.18 -4.14
C LEU A 73 2.30 -17.83 -4.12
N SER A 74 2.11 -18.92 -4.89
CA SER A 74 0.84 -19.65 -5.09
C SER A 74 0.18 -20.22 -3.82
N GLY A 75 0.82 -20.10 -2.65
CA GLY A 75 0.25 -20.46 -1.34
C GLY A 75 -0.36 -19.30 -0.56
N ASN A 76 -0.20 -18.05 -1.04
CA ASN A 76 -0.56 -16.83 -0.33
C ASN A 76 -1.62 -16.01 -1.09
N GLU A 77 -2.59 -16.68 -1.70
CA GLU A 77 -3.61 -16.02 -2.53
C GLU A 77 -4.44 -15.00 -1.75
N ASP A 78 -4.67 -15.20 -0.44
CA ASP A 78 -5.40 -14.22 0.37
C ASP A 78 -4.61 -12.92 0.56
N HIS A 79 -3.28 -13.00 0.68
CA HIS A 79 -2.43 -11.81 0.69
C HIS A 79 -2.48 -11.10 -0.66
N ALA A 80 -2.43 -11.87 -1.76
CA ALA A 80 -2.51 -11.31 -3.11
C ALA A 80 -3.86 -10.64 -3.38
N ARG A 81 -4.99 -11.26 -3.00
CA ARG A 81 -6.33 -10.64 -3.11
C ARG A 81 -6.42 -9.33 -2.34
N ARG A 82 -5.93 -9.32 -1.10
CA ARG A 82 -5.92 -8.12 -0.26
C ARG A 82 -5.04 -7.02 -0.83
N PHE A 83 -3.87 -7.38 -1.36
CA PHE A 83 -2.99 -6.45 -2.04
C PHE A 83 -3.65 -5.87 -3.30
N ILE A 84 -4.30 -6.70 -4.13
CA ILE A 84 -5.08 -6.25 -5.29
C ILE A 84 -6.15 -5.25 -4.86
N SER A 85 -6.97 -5.60 -3.85
CA SER A 85 -8.01 -4.70 -3.34
C SER A 85 -7.45 -3.39 -2.78
N LEU A 86 -6.32 -3.43 -2.08
CA LEU A 86 -5.63 -2.23 -1.60
C LEU A 86 -5.22 -1.34 -2.79
N ILE A 87 -4.51 -1.90 -3.78
CA ILE A 87 -4.04 -1.13 -4.93
C ILE A 87 -5.19 -0.55 -5.73
N ASP A 88 -6.29 -1.29 -5.89
CA ASP A 88 -7.46 -0.82 -6.62
C ASP A 88 -8.08 0.43 -5.95
N GLU A 89 -8.25 0.41 -4.62
CA GLU A 89 -8.79 1.55 -3.88
C GLU A 89 -7.84 2.75 -3.85
N LEU A 90 -6.53 2.52 -3.68
CA LEU A 90 -5.53 3.59 -3.78
C LEU A 90 -5.52 4.22 -5.18
N TYR A 91 -5.60 3.37 -6.21
CA TYR A 91 -5.57 3.78 -7.60
C TYR A 91 -6.77 4.68 -7.94
N ASP A 92 -7.99 4.22 -7.63
CA ASP A 92 -9.24 4.92 -7.96
C ASP A 92 -9.34 6.29 -7.28
N ARG A 93 -8.73 6.43 -6.11
CA ARG A 93 -8.72 7.65 -5.30
C ARG A 93 -7.50 8.54 -5.51
N ASN A 94 -6.62 8.22 -6.47
CA ASN A 94 -5.40 8.98 -6.73
C ASN A 94 -4.47 9.10 -5.51
N VAL A 95 -4.39 8.05 -4.68
CA VAL A 95 -3.46 8.01 -3.53
C VAL A 95 -2.04 7.78 -4.05
N LYS A 96 -1.08 8.60 -3.63
CA LYS A 96 0.32 8.40 -3.99
C LYS A 96 0.88 7.22 -3.20
N LEU A 97 1.45 6.25 -3.89
CA LEU A 97 2.02 5.05 -3.28
C LEU A 97 3.54 5.05 -3.41
N VAL A 98 4.24 4.90 -2.28
CA VAL A 98 5.66 4.54 -2.25
C VAL A 98 5.79 3.16 -1.65
N MET A 99 6.36 2.20 -2.38
CA MET A 99 6.43 0.81 -1.96
C MET A 99 7.87 0.29 -1.97
N ALA A 100 8.23 -0.45 -0.91
CA ALA A 100 9.45 -1.24 -0.85
C ALA A 100 9.10 -2.73 -0.96
N ALA A 101 9.37 -3.31 -2.13
CA ALA A 101 9.16 -4.73 -2.41
C ALA A 101 10.46 -5.53 -2.41
N ALA A 102 10.37 -6.80 -2.02
CA ALA A 102 11.50 -7.73 -2.01
C ALA A 102 11.99 -8.12 -3.41
N VAL A 103 11.14 -7.96 -4.42
CA VAL A 103 11.37 -8.32 -5.82
C VAL A 103 10.84 -7.22 -6.75
N PRO A 104 11.29 -7.16 -8.02
CA PRO A 104 10.70 -6.28 -9.03
C PRO A 104 9.21 -6.52 -9.24
N LEU A 105 8.49 -5.50 -9.77
CA LEU A 105 7.05 -5.57 -10.02
C LEU A 105 6.63 -6.74 -10.95
N GLN A 106 7.49 -7.14 -11.86
CA GLN A 106 7.30 -8.27 -12.77
C GLN A 106 7.23 -9.61 -12.03
N GLU A 107 7.90 -9.70 -10.89
CA GLU A 107 8.06 -10.93 -10.11
C GLU A 107 7.22 -10.93 -8.83
N LEU A 108 6.46 -9.85 -8.58
CA LEU A 108 5.76 -9.63 -7.33
C LEU A 108 4.69 -10.70 -7.04
N TYR A 109 4.15 -11.33 -8.07
CA TYR A 109 3.23 -12.46 -7.97
C TYR A 109 3.63 -13.57 -8.94
N VAL A 110 3.70 -14.80 -8.44
CA VAL A 110 4.11 -15.99 -9.22
C VAL A 110 3.03 -17.09 -9.19
N GLY A 111 1.83 -16.77 -8.72
CA GLY A 111 0.70 -17.69 -8.71
C GLY A 111 -0.05 -17.72 -10.05
N SER A 112 -0.90 -18.73 -10.24
CA SER A 112 -1.74 -18.87 -11.42
C SER A 112 -3.21 -18.50 -11.17
N VAL A 113 -3.66 -18.47 -9.92
CA VAL A 113 -5.08 -18.31 -9.56
C VAL A 113 -5.57 -16.90 -9.84
N LEU A 114 -4.75 -15.89 -9.54
CA LEU A 114 -5.06 -14.47 -9.70
C LEU A 114 -4.23 -13.82 -10.81
N ALA A 115 -3.67 -14.61 -11.73
CA ALA A 115 -2.72 -14.11 -12.73
C ALA A 115 -3.31 -12.96 -13.57
N PHE A 116 -4.59 -13.05 -13.94
CA PHE A 116 -5.27 -12.02 -14.72
C PHE A 116 -5.54 -10.75 -13.90
N GLU A 117 -6.00 -10.90 -12.66
CA GLU A 117 -6.22 -9.79 -11.72
C GLU A 117 -4.90 -9.07 -11.43
N PHE A 118 -3.85 -9.84 -11.17
CA PHE A 118 -2.55 -9.29 -10.81
C PHE A 118 -1.89 -8.57 -11.99
N GLU A 119 -2.12 -8.99 -13.23
CA GLU A 119 -1.63 -8.25 -14.41
C GLU A 119 -2.26 -6.85 -14.51
N ARG A 120 -3.56 -6.72 -14.17
CA ARG A 120 -4.21 -5.39 -14.06
C ARG A 120 -3.61 -4.56 -12.92
N THR A 121 -3.38 -5.18 -11.77
CA THR A 121 -2.70 -4.54 -10.63
C THR A 121 -1.28 -4.07 -11.00
N ARG A 122 -0.51 -4.86 -11.75
CA ARG A 122 0.82 -4.45 -12.25
C ARG A 122 0.76 -3.26 -13.20
N SER A 123 -0.25 -3.23 -14.07
CA SER A 123 -0.49 -2.10 -14.96
C SER A 123 -0.78 -0.82 -14.17
N ARG A 124 -1.66 -0.89 -13.17
CA ARG A 124 -1.94 0.23 -12.25
C ARG A 124 -0.71 0.70 -11.51
N LEU A 125 0.06 -0.22 -10.89
CA LEU A 125 1.31 0.11 -10.20
C LEU A 125 2.33 0.81 -11.12
N SER A 126 2.36 0.45 -12.40
CA SER A 126 3.23 1.09 -13.38
C SER A 126 2.74 2.51 -13.71
N GLU A 127 1.44 2.70 -13.89
CA GLU A 127 0.84 4.03 -14.11
C GLU A 127 1.03 4.95 -12.89
N MET A 128 0.89 4.43 -11.67
CA MET A 128 1.07 5.18 -10.42
C MET A 128 2.46 5.80 -10.26
N GLN A 129 3.47 5.30 -11.00
CA GLN A 129 4.82 5.85 -11.02
C GLN A 129 4.99 6.98 -12.06
N SER A 130 4.02 7.18 -12.94
CA SER A 130 4.10 8.21 -13.97
C SER A 130 3.95 9.61 -13.38
N HIS A 131 4.60 10.59 -14.01
CA HIS A 131 4.45 12.00 -13.62
C HIS A 131 2.98 12.46 -13.74
N GLU A 132 2.26 11.95 -14.75
CA GLU A 132 0.84 12.24 -14.95
C GLU A 132 0.02 11.79 -13.73
N TYR A 133 0.18 10.55 -13.27
CA TYR A 133 -0.54 10.06 -12.10
C TYR A 133 -0.18 10.84 -10.84
N LEU A 134 1.11 11.10 -10.62
CA LEU A 134 1.60 11.84 -9.45
C LEU A 134 1.11 13.30 -9.42
N SER A 135 0.69 13.86 -10.57
CA SER A 135 0.09 15.19 -10.66
C SER A 135 -1.42 15.21 -10.37
N ARG A 136 -2.09 14.04 -10.28
CA ARG A 136 -3.52 13.96 -10.01
C ARG A 136 -3.83 14.36 -8.56
N GLU A 137 -4.92 15.09 -8.37
CA GLU A 137 -5.43 15.41 -7.03
C GLU A 137 -6.08 14.17 -6.39
N HIS A 138 -5.90 14.04 -5.08
CA HIS A 138 -6.50 12.98 -4.27
C HIS A 138 -8.03 13.11 -4.24
N LYS A 139 -8.74 11.98 -4.20
CA LYS A 139 -10.22 11.91 -4.19
C LYS A 139 -10.71 11.24 -2.88
N PRO A 140 -11.07 12.05 -1.87
CA PRO A 140 -11.62 11.57 -0.60
C PRO A 140 -12.99 10.90 -0.74
#